data_AF-A0A2V5UNI7-F1
#
_entry.id   AF-A0A2V5UNI7-F1
#
_cell.length_a   1.000
_cell.length_b   1.000
_cell.length_c   1.000
_cell.angle_alpha   90.00
_cell.angle_beta   90.00
_cell.angle_gamma   90.00
#
_symmetry.space_group_name_H-M   'P 1'
#
loop_
_entity.id
_entity.type
_entity.pdbx_description
1 polymer ?
#
loop_
_entity_poly.entity_id
_entity_poly.type
_entity_poly.pdbx_seq_one_letter_code
_entity_poly.pdbx_strand_id
1 'polypeptide(L)'
;MASSPCFIRSGARNGATTPNSKNGLSTANNNPRQPASDRRVSNFSIMEKRNRAISAFYLLFFSAWMSCGVAHAGNWSGFYDKKTLTYWGEQMPPGINENLHEVVWPKLTQEEKEALAGAVLSFPPEDSKHPMNFYAQANGQRKTIVMPISSLRFYGDLAMAYAWLNTNKYSLDPVTDYLAMLKYQWPAKLATKPYRPLEVLGIPASAREDSHVYNVFQRAFGTCVVFVMAHELGHLYYGHPSYDTVSAEVARANEEQADQFALEIMRRIGEALGMPLFFTILAHLEPYSGDVGYLENRARSTHPVTAGRIRAIARALEKSSEDYSRTGANPARKSLEIRNVATQLDVIAVNLEDKGVQELLRQKGLSAQPELLGPRRPGEISSMAAGESTDSHVLFTGAYQGDWIDAKGTSLPGELILKRQGENVTGTYSFGVGTVTLKGVIDGEQLYYNWKWGTDYFGKGVLRAATPAGEELSGTWGYTKADKGAGTWKLRRKGR
;
A
#
# COMPACT_ATOMS: atom_id res chain seq x y z
N MET A 1 9.73 -16.08 27.98
CA MET A 1 11.03 -15.97 27.28
C MET A 1 10.76 -16.23 25.80
N ALA A 2 10.63 -15.19 24.99
CA ALA A 2 10.31 -15.31 23.58
C ALA A 2 11.63 -15.42 22.79
N SER A 3 11.80 -16.51 22.05
CA SER A 3 12.91 -16.68 21.11
C SER A 3 12.83 -15.62 20.01
N SER A 4 13.93 -14.89 19.77
CA SER A 4 14.07 -13.96 18.65
C SER A 4 13.77 -14.70 17.34
N PRO A 5 12.84 -14.20 16.49
CA PRO A 5 12.51 -14.86 15.24
C PRO A 5 13.59 -14.61 14.19
N CYS A 6 14.24 -15.68 13.73
CA CYS A 6 14.97 -15.70 12.46
C CYS A 6 13.95 -15.52 11.32
N PHE A 7 14.09 -14.46 10.51
CA PHE A 7 13.03 -14.01 9.58
C PHE A 7 12.97 -14.80 8.26
N ILE A 8 13.98 -15.60 7.92
CA ILE A 8 13.96 -16.49 6.74
C ILE A 8 14.53 -17.85 7.12
N ARG A 9 13.67 -18.77 7.58
CA ARG A 9 14.01 -20.20 7.71
C ARG A 9 13.00 -21.07 6.97
N SER A 10 12.84 -20.86 5.67
CA SER A 10 12.11 -21.81 4.81
C SER A 10 13.08 -22.71 4.05
N GLY A 11 13.21 -23.95 4.53
CA GLY A 11 13.49 -25.14 3.71
C GLY A 11 14.94 -25.41 3.32
N ALA A 12 15.73 -26.02 4.22
CA ALA A 12 16.87 -26.86 3.83
C ALA A 12 17.39 -27.71 5.01
N ARG A 13 16.57 -28.58 5.59
CA ARG A 13 17.07 -29.76 6.32
C ARG A 13 16.09 -30.91 6.13
N ASN A 14 16.47 -31.90 5.33
CA ASN A 14 16.31 -33.31 5.68
C ASN A 14 17.29 -34.14 4.86
N GLY A 15 17.99 -35.01 5.59
CA GLY A 15 19.07 -35.85 5.11
C GLY A 15 18.60 -37.19 4.54
N ALA A 16 19.63 -37.96 4.20
CA ALA A 16 19.63 -39.25 3.54
C ALA A 16 18.83 -40.36 4.26
N THR A 17 18.26 -41.26 3.45
CA THR A 17 18.31 -42.73 3.66
C THR A 17 18.12 -43.47 2.33
N THR A 18 18.83 -44.59 2.24
CA THR A 18 19.08 -45.56 1.16
C THR A 18 17.86 -46.43 0.74
N PRO A 19 17.99 -47.27 -0.33
CA PRO A 19 16.87 -47.81 -1.11
C PRO A 19 16.45 -49.22 -0.70
N ASN A 20 15.18 -49.59 -0.91
CA ASN A 20 14.83 -50.89 -1.51
C ASN A 20 13.33 -51.15 -1.80
N SER A 21 13.15 -51.95 -2.86
CA SER A 21 12.17 -53.02 -3.07
C SER A 21 10.84 -52.74 -3.79
N LYS A 22 10.45 -53.78 -4.53
CA LYS A 22 9.51 -53.87 -5.64
C LYS A 22 8.11 -54.28 -5.20
N ASN A 23 7.18 -54.11 -6.14
CA ASN A 23 5.96 -54.89 -6.41
C ASN A 23 4.66 -54.52 -5.69
N GLY A 24 3.59 -54.36 -6.50
CA GLY A 24 2.20 -54.50 -6.08
C GLY A 24 1.21 -53.73 -6.95
N LEU A 25 0.61 -54.39 -7.94
CA LEU A 25 -0.59 -53.95 -8.68
C LEU A 25 -1.78 -53.69 -7.72
N SER A 26 -2.66 -52.74 -8.04
CA SER A 26 -4.10 -52.99 -8.28
C SER A 26 -4.94 -51.71 -8.51
N THR A 27 -5.72 -51.77 -9.60
CA THR A 27 -7.08 -51.23 -9.84
C THR A 27 -7.43 -49.75 -9.61
N ALA A 28 -7.58 -49.06 -10.76
CA ALA A 28 -8.75 -48.32 -11.21
C ALA A 28 -9.65 -47.62 -10.16
N ASN A 29 -9.65 -46.27 -10.19
CA ASN A 29 -10.85 -45.49 -9.90
C ASN A 29 -10.86 -44.23 -10.77
N ASN A 30 -11.62 -44.27 -11.87
CA ASN A 30 -11.87 -43.15 -12.76
C ASN A 30 -12.97 -42.27 -12.15
N ASN A 31 -12.59 -41.12 -11.60
CA ASN A 31 -13.52 -40.03 -11.32
C ASN A 31 -13.05 -38.78 -12.08
N PRO A 32 -13.86 -38.21 -12.99
CA PRO A 32 -13.47 -37.03 -13.73
C PRO A 32 -13.35 -35.84 -12.79
N ARG A 33 -12.13 -35.33 -12.63
CA ARG A 33 -11.84 -34.06 -11.95
C ARG A 33 -12.58 -32.94 -12.67
N GLN A 34 -13.54 -32.33 -12.00
CA GLN A 34 -14.04 -31.02 -12.37
C GLN A 34 -12.86 -30.02 -12.39
N PRO A 35 -12.71 -29.20 -13.43
CA PRO A 35 -11.74 -28.12 -13.41
C PRO A 35 -12.22 -27.07 -12.39
N ALA A 36 -11.46 -26.91 -11.30
CA ALA A 36 -11.60 -25.78 -10.39
C ALA A 36 -11.22 -24.50 -11.14
N SER A 37 -12.18 -23.86 -11.79
CA SER A 37 -12.04 -22.53 -12.38
C SER A 37 -12.31 -21.44 -11.34
N ASP A 38 -11.62 -21.49 -10.20
CA ASP A 38 -11.54 -20.35 -9.28
C ASP A 38 -10.41 -19.44 -9.75
N ARG A 39 -10.69 -18.59 -10.75
CA ARG A 39 -9.85 -17.42 -11.03
C ARG A 39 -9.92 -16.49 -9.82
N ARG A 40 -8.99 -16.63 -8.87
CA ARG A 40 -8.73 -15.61 -7.84
C ARG A 40 -8.36 -14.30 -8.55
N VAL A 41 -9.31 -13.39 -8.67
CA VAL A 41 -9.03 -12.00 -9.05
C VAL A 41 -8.23 -11.40 -7.90
N SER A 42 -6.99 -10.99 -8.17
CA SER A 42 -6.16 -10.33 -7.14
C SER A 42 -6.75 -8.97 -6.80
N ASN A 43 -6.64 -8.54 -5.54
CA ASN A 43 -7.06 -7.20 -5.10
C ASN A 43 -6.41 -6.08 -5.96
N PHE A 44 -5.20 -6.32 -6.48
CA PHE A 44 -4.52 -5.43 -7.42
C PHE A 44 -5.25 -5.27 -8.78
N SER A 45 -5.84 -6.33 -9.33
CA SER A 45 -6.62 -6.26 -10.58
C SER A 45 -7.90 -5.44 -10.43
N ILE A 46 -8.53 -5.49 -9.24
CA ILE A 46 -9.67 -4.64 -8.89
C ILE A 46 -9.22 -3.18 -8.80
N MET A 47 -8.07 -2.91 -8.17
CA MET A 47 -7.48 -1.59 -8.08
C MET A 47 -7.17 -1.00 -9.48
N GLU A 48 -6.63 -1.80 -10.40
CA GLU A 48 -6.32 -1.36 -11.77
C GLU A 48 -7.57 -0.96 -12.57
N LYS A 49 -8.63 -1.79 -12.55
CA LYS A 49 -9.89 -1.46 -13.22
C LYS A 49 -10.52 -0.17 -12.67
N ARG A 50 -10.43 0.03 -11.35
CA ARG A 50 -10.93 1.22 -10.66
C ARG A 50 -10.10 2.45 -11.02
N ASN A 51 -8.77 2.37 -10.99
CA ASN A 51 -7.89 3.48 -11.35
C ASN A 51 -8.13 3.97 -12.79
N ARG A 52 -8.36 3.08 -13.77
CA ARG A 52 -8.69 3.48 -15.15
C ARG A 52 -10.02 4.22 -15.27
N ALA A 53 -11.05 3.81 -14.53
CA ALA A 53 -12.33 4.53 -14.47
C ALA A 53 -12.18 5.92 -13.80
N ILE A 54 -11.25 6.02 -12.85
CA ILE A 54 -11.02 7.25 -12.10
C ILE A 54 -10.17 8.27 -12.89
N SER A 55 -9.16 7.87 -13.67
CA SER A 55 -8.43 8.82 -14.54
C SER A 55 -9.38 9.52 -15.55
N ALA A 56 -10.49 8.87 -15.90
CA ALA A 56 -11.58 9.43 -16.68
C ALA A 56 -12.44 10.49 -15.94
N PHE A 57 -12.51 10.44 -14.61
CA PHE A 57 -13.18 11.42 -13.73
C PHE A 57 -12.44 12.77 -13.71
N TYR A 58 -11.11 12.76 -13.82
CA TYR A 58 -10.27 13.96 -13.68
C TYR A 58 -10.05 14.74 -15.00
N LEU A 59 -10.26 14.13 -16.17
CA LEU A 59 -10.09 14.80 -17.47
C LEU A 59 -11.13 15.90 -17.77
N LEU A 60 -12.21 16.02 -16.98
CA LEU A 60 -13.29 17.00 -17.18
C LEU A 60 -13.12 18.31 -16.37
N PHE A 61 -12.04 18.47 -15.60
CA PHE A 61 -11.84 19.59 -14.66
C PHE A 61 -10.58 20.44 -14.94
N PHE A 62 -10.40 20.90 -16.17
CA PHE A 62 -9.41 21.95 -16.47
C PHE A 62 -10.06 23.32 -16.63
N SER A 63 -10.27 24.02 -15.52
CA SER A 63 -10.15 25.48 -15.44
C SER A 63 -9.82 25.91 -14.00
N ALA A 64 -8.90 26.86 -13.90
CA ALA A 64 -7.92 27.00 -12.84
C ALA A 64 -8.43 27.66 -11.54
N TRP A 65 -8.37 26.93 -10.41
CA TRP A 65 -8.24 27.49 -9.06
C TRP A 65 -7.32 26.57 -8.24
N MET A 66 -6.01 26.75 -8.36
CA MET A 66 -5.04 26.08 -7.48
C MET A 66 -5.00 26.80 -6.14
N SER A 67 -5.73 26.27 -5.15
CA SER A 67 -5.45 26.60 -3.75
C SER A 67 -4.28 25.73 -3.31
N CYS A 68 -3.09 26.33 -3.21
CA CYS A 68 -1.86 25.65 -2.80
C CYS A 68 -1.93 25.24 -1.32
N GLY A 69 -2.31 24.00 -1.04
CA GLY A 69 -2.03 23.37 0.25
C GLY A 69 -0.54 23.03 0.35
N VAL A 70 0.13 23.47 1.41
CA VAL A 70 1.58 23.27 1.56
C VAL A 70 1.86 21.81 1.95
N ALA A 71 2.38 21.01 1.03
CA ALA A 71 3.06 19.76 1.37
C ALA A 71 4.42 20.12 1.99
N HIS A 72 4.53 20.07 3.32
CA HIS A 72 5.82 20.20 3.99
C HIS A 72 6.56 18.86 3.89
N ALA A 73 7.86 18.89 3.58
CA ALA A 73 8.75 17.80 3.98
C ALA A 73 8.74 17.74 5.51
N GLY A 74 7.83 16.94 6.05
CA GLY A 74 7.54 16.90 7.48
C GLY A 74 8.72 16.38 8.28
N ASN A 75 9.00 16.99 9.41
CA ASN A 75 9.85 16.39 10.44
C ASN A 75 9.12 15.13 10.98
N TRP A 76 9.70 13.96 10.79
CA TRP A 76 9.15 12.68 11.27
C TRP A 76 9.55 12.34 12.70
N SER A 77 10.30 13.22 13.37
CA SER A 77 10.73 12.99 14.75
C SER A 77 9.54 12.76 15.68
N GLY A 78 9.63 11.75 16.53
CA GLY A 78 8.62 11.43 17.53
C GLY A 78 7.37 10.74 16.97
N PHE A 79 7.40 10.29 15.71
CA PHE A 79 6.31 9.46 15.17
C PHE A 79 6.12 8.18 16.00
N TYR A 80 7.23 7.57 16.44
CA TYR A 80 7.25 6.58 17.50
C TYR A 80 7.83 7.18 18.78
N ASP A 81 7.25 6.81 19.93
CA ASP A 81 7.79 7.24 21.21
C ASP A 81 9.13 6.53 21.53
N LYS A 82 9.95 7.15 22.37
CA LYS A 82 11.27 6.63 22.75
C LYS A 82 11.22 5.22 23.38
N LYS A 83 10.18 4.91 24.17
CA LYS A 83 10.03 3.58 24.78
C LYS A 83 9.77 2.52 23.71
N THR A 84 8.93 2.83 22.73
CA THR A 84 8.67 1.98 21.56
C THR A 84 9.96 1.74 20.78
N LEU A 85 10.71 2.79 20.46
CA LEU A 85 11.98 2.66 19.71
C LEU A 85 13.06 1.93 20.49
N THR A 86 13.15 2.12 21.81
CA THR A 86 14.10 1.40 22.67
C THR A 86 13.77 -0.10 22.66
N TYR A 87 12.51 -0.46 22.90
CA TYR A 87 12.07 -1.85 22.86
C TYR A 87 12.39 -2.50 21.52
N TRP A 88 11.99 -1.89 20.39
CA TRP A 88 12.27 -2.48 19.07
C TRP A 88 13.75 -2.44 18.67
N GLY A 89 14.52 -1.50 19.23
CA GLY A 89 15.98 -1.43 19.08
C GLY A 89 16.70 -2.63 19.71
N GLU A 90 16.10 -3.27 20.70
CA GLU A 90 16.63 -4.52 21.26
C GLU A 90 16.17 -5.76 20.46
N GLN A 91 14.95 -5.72 19.92
CA GLN A 91 14.31 -6.90 19.31
C GLN A 91 14.65 -7.11 17.83
N MET A 92 14.73 -6.04 17.02
CA MET A 92 14.88 -6.16 15.57
C MET A 92 16.31 -6.46 15.08
N PRO A 93 17.37 -5.82 15.62
CA PRO A 93 18.71 -5.97 15.06
C PRO A 93 19.23 -7.41 14.95
N PRO A 94 19.01 -8.33 15.91
CA PRO A 94 19.51 -9.71 15.78
C PRO A 94 19.03 -10.39 14.50
N GLY A 95 17.72 -10.39 14.24
CA GLY A 95 17.15 -11.06 13.07
C GLY A 95 17.49 -10.37 11.74
N ILE A 96 17.76 -9.06 11.75
CA ILE A 96 18.21 -8.34 10.54
C ILE A 96 19.70 -8.61 10.28
N ASN A 97 20.53 -8.68 11.32
CA ASN A 97 21.92 -9.12 11.18
C ASN A 97 22.00 -10.56 10.67
N GLU A 98 21.12 -11.46 11.13
CA GLU A 98 21.00 -12.81 10.58
C GLU A 98 20.66 -12.79 9.09
N ASN A 99 19.76 -11.91 8.64
CA ASN A 99 19.49 -11.76 7.20
C ASN A 99 20.76 -11.33 6.42
N LEU A 100 21.58 -10.42 6.96
CA LEU A 100 22.85 -10.07 6.32
C LEU A 100 23.77 -11.28 6.22
N HIS A 101 24.04 -11.97 7.33
CA HIS A 101 25.08 -13.00 7.39
C HIS A 101 24.67 -14.36 6.82
N GLU A 102 23.40 -14.75 6.98
CA GLU A 102 22.92 -16.08 6.64
C GLU A 102 22.12 -16.11 5.31
N VAL A 103 21.65 -14.95 4.83
CA VAL A 103 20.84 -14.88 3.60
C VAL A 103 21.57 -14.10 2.50
N VAL A 104 22.01 -12.87 2.77
CA VAL A 104 22.64 -12.01 1.74
C VAL A 104 24.11 -12.39 1.51
N TRP A 105 24.92 -12.43 2.55
CA TRP A 105 26.36 -12.67 2.47
C TRP A 105 26.74 -13.97 1.76
N PRO A 106 26.04 -15.11 1.98
CA PRO A 106 26.35 -16.36 1.29
C PRO A 106 26.06 -16.30 -0.22
N LYS A 107 25.29 -15.31 -0.67
CA LYS A 107 24.89 -15.11 -2.07
C LYS A 107 25.76 -14.09 -2.81
N LEU A 108 26.67 -13.44 -2.10
CA LEU A 108 27.70 -12.60 -2.72
C LEU A 108 28.77 -13.47 -3.41
N THR A 109 29.29 -13.00 -4.53
CA THR A 109 30.50 -13.56 -5.16
C THR A 109 31.73 -13.33 -4.28
N GLN A 110 32.85 -13.97 -4.62
CA GLN A 110 34.10 -13.75 -3.89
C GLN A 110 34.59 -12.29 -4.02
N GLU A 111 34.53 -11.74 -5.24
CA GLU A 111 34.84 -10.33 -5.52
C GLU A 111 33.96 -9.38 -4.70
N GLU A 112 32.64 -9.62 -4.70
CA GLU A 112 31.69 -8.82 -3.93
C GLU A 112 31.98 -8.88 -2.42
N LYS A 113 32.34 -10.06 -1.88
CA LYS A 113 32.72 -10.22 -0.45
C LYS A 113 33.99 -9.47 -0.10
N GLU A 114 35.00 -9.52 -0.95
CA GLU A 114 36.26 -8.79 -0.76
C GLU A 114 36.02 -7.28 -0.81
N ALA A 115 35.27 -6.83 -1.81
CA ALA A 115 34.90 -5.42 -1.96
C ALA A 115 33.99 -4.93 -0.83
N LEU A 116 33.19 -5.80 -0.20
CA LEU A 116 32.28 -5.44 0.90
C LEU A 116 32.82 -5.87 2.27
N ALA A 117 34.10 -6.27 2.36
CA ALA A 117 34.71 -6.65 3.62
C ALA A 117 34.57 -5.53 4.67
N GLY A 118 34.09 -5.89 5.86
CA GLY A 118 33.86 -4.95 6.95
C GLY A 118 32.56 -4.12 6.85
N ALA A 119 31.67 -4.42 5.90
CA ALA A 119 30.33 -3.85 5.89
C ALA A 119 29.54 -4.29 7.14
N VAL A 120 28.98 -3.31 7.87
CA VAL A 120 28.20 -3.55 9.09
C VAL A 120 26.83 -2.87 9.03
N LEU A 121 25.88 -3.34 9.83
CA LEU A 121 24.59 -2.69 10.01
C LEU A 121 24.64 -1.72 11.20
N SER A 122 23.95 -0.59 11.07
CA SER A 122 23.70 0.38 12.14
C SER A 122 22.21 0.64 12.26
N PHE A 123 21.72 0.67 13.50
CA PHE A 123 20.30 0.78 13.82
C PHE A 123 20.03 2.00 14.72
N PRO A 124 20.17 3.24 14.21
CA PRO A 124 19.79 4.40 15.01
C PRO A 124 18.30 4.32 15.38
N PRO A 125 17.88 4.84 16.54
CA PRO A 125 16.48 4.76 16.95
C PRO A 125 15.53 5.38 15.92
N GLU A 126 15.91 6.51 15.33
CA GLU A 126 15.06 7.28 14.44
C GLU A 126 15.88 8.01 13.37
N ASP A 127 15.25 8.25 12.22
CA ASP A 127 15.64 9.25 11.24
C ASP A 127 14.43 10.15 10.95
N SER A 128 14.60 11.46 11.14
CA SER A 128 13.52 12.43 11.05
C SER A 128 13.23 12.89 9.62
N LYS A 129 14.08 12.55 8.64
CA LYS A 129 13.93 13.02 7.25
C LYS A 129 12.80 12.32 6.52
N HIS A 130 12.63 11.01 6.73
CA HIS A 130 11.64 10.20 6.05
C HIS A 130 11.34 8.92 6.86
N PRO A 131 10.09 8.43 6.94
CA PRO A 131 9.73 7.24 7.74
C PRO A 131 10.16 5.93 7.07
N MET A 132 10.73 6.02 5.86
CA MET A 132 11.33 4.92 5.12
C MET A 132 12.75 5.28 4.68
N ASN A 133 13.53 5.94 5.55
CA ASN A 133 14.91 6.31 5.22
C ASN A 133 15.86 5.14 5.53
N PHE A 134 16.42 4.52 4.50
CA PHE A 134 17.51 3.54 4.56
C PHE A 134 18.63 4.07 3.68
N TYR A 135 19.88 3.90 4.08
CA TYR A 135 21.00 4.44 3.31
C TYR A 135 22.32 3.76 3.66
N ALA A 136 23.27 3.81 2.73
CA ALA A 136 24.66 3.46 2.93
C ALA A 136 25.51 4.69 3.28
N GLN A 137 26.56 4.47 4.08
CA GLN A 137 27.63 5.44 4.31
C GLN A 137 28.99 4.73 4.30
N ALA A 138 29.95 5.34 3.61
CA ALA A 138 31.35 4.93 3.62
C ALA A 138 32.19 6.06 4.22
N ASN A 139 32.84 5.81 5.35
CA ASN A 139 33.78 6.75 5.96
C ASN A 139 35.16 6.10 6.06
N GLY A 140 36.03 6.42 5.10
CA GLY A 140 37.30 5.73 4.90
C GLY A 140 37.08 4.24 4.62
N GLN A 141 37.66 3.37 5.45
CA GLN A 141 37.51 1.92 5.32
C GLN A 141 36.21 1.38 5.94
N ARG A 142 35.47 2.19 6.72
CA ARG A 142 34.25 1.74 7.40
C ARG A 142 33.06 1.87 6.46
N LYS A 143 32.43 0.74 6.15
CA LYS A 143 31.22 0.63 5.33
C LYS A 143 30.03 0.31 6.23
N THR A 144 29.01 1.15 6.24
CA THR A 144 27.86 0.98 7.14
C THR A 144 26.57 1.12 6.34
N ILE A 145 25.66 0.17 6.53
CA ILE A 145 24.27 0.29 6.11
C ILE A 145 23.48 0.77 7.31
N VAL A 146 22.73 1.86 7.15
CA VAL A 146 21.93 2.44 8.22
C VAL A 146 20.46 2.07 8.00
N MET A 147 19.89 1.38 8.98
CA MET A 147 18.49 0.97 8.99
C MET A 147 17.83 1.46 10.29
N PRO A 148 17.30 2.69 10.32
CA PRO A 148 16.67 3.23 11.51
C PRO A 148 15.55 2.33 12.04
N ILE A 149 15.48 2.18 13.36
CA ILE A 149 14.44 1.36 14.02
C ILE A 149 13.06 1.92 13.72
N SER A 150 12.90 3.25 13.65
CA SER A 150 11.65 3.90 13.22
C SER A 150 11.21 3.45 11.82
N SER A 151 12.13 3.40 10.85
CA SER A 151 11.84 2.98 9.47
C SER A 151 11.45 1.50 9.39
N LEU A 152 12.22 0.65 10.06
CA LEU A 152 11.93 -0.79 10.15
C LEU A 152 10.57 -1.04 10.82
N ARG A 153 10.25 -0.29 11.88
CA ARG A 153 8.98 -0.40 12.59
C ARG A 153 7.81 0.08 11.75
N PHE A 154 7.96 1.23 11.07
CA PHE A 154 6.94 1.76 10.17
C PHE A 154 6.60 0.78 9.06
N TYR A 155 7.62 0.27 8.36
CA TYR A 155 7.42 -0.74 7.32
C TYR A 155 6.82 -2.04 7.90
N GLY A 156 7.32 -2.52 9.04
CA GLY A 156 6.83 -3.73 9.69
C GLY A 156 5.36 -3.65 10.09
N ASP A 157 4.90 -2.50 10.57
CA ASP A 157 3.49 -2.29 10.91
C ASP A 157 2.60 -2.26 9.66
N LEU A 158 3.04 -1.63 8.57
CA LEU A 158 2.32 -1.65 7.30
C LEU A 158 2.32 -3.05 6.65
N ALA A 159 3.41 -3.81 6.74
CA ALA A 159 3.49 -5.18 6.27
C ALA A 159 2.57 -6.12 7.07
N MET A 160 2.44 -5.92 8.38
CA MET A 160 1.50 -6.67 9.22
C MET A 160 0.05 -6.32 8.88
N ALA A 161 -0.26 -5.03 8.72
CA ALA A 161 -1.59 -4.58 8.29
C ALA A 161 -1.97 -5.16 6.92
N TYR A 162 -1.06 -5.07 5.94
CA TYR A 162 -1.23 -5.67 4.63
C TYR A 162 -1.50 -7.18 4.72
N ALA A 163 -0.70 -7.91 5.48
CA ALA A 163 -0.83 -9.36 5.63
C ALA A 163 -2.18 -9.74 6.24
N TRP A 164 -2.59 -9.06 7.30
CA TRP A 164 -3.85 -9.34 7.99
C TRP A 164 -5.07 -9.00 7.12
N LEU A 165 -5.09 -7.82 6.51
CA LEU A 165 -6.18 -7.39 5.63
C LEU A 165 -6.33 -8.32 4.42
N ASN A 166 -5.23 -8.64 3.76
CA ASN A 166 -5.23 -9.50 2.58
C ASN A 166 -5.70 -10.92 2.93
N THR A 167 -5.19 -11.49 4.03
CA THR A 167 -5.56 -12.84 4.49
C THR A 167 -7.06 -12.94 4.82
N ASN A 168 -7.61 -11.90 5.43
CA ASN A 168 -9.02 -11.82 5.79
C ASN A 168 -9.92 -11.30 4.67
N LYS A 169 -9.38 -11.12 3.45
CA LYS A 169 -10.09 -10.64 2.25
C LYS A 169 -10.70 -9.24 2.39
N TYR A 170 -10.12 -8.39 3.23
CA TYR A 170 -10.48 -6.98 3.31
C TYR A 170 -9.85 -6.19 2.15
N SER A 171 -10.36 -4.99 1.91
CA SER A 171 -9.72 -4.05 0.99
C SER A 171 -8.37 -3.60 1.55
N LEU A 172 -7.43 -3.31 0.64
CA LEU A 172 -6.16 -2.66 0.96
C LEU A 172 -6.24 -1.13 0.84
N ASP A 173 -7.39 -0.60 0.41
CA ASP A 173 -7.64 0.85 0.34
C ASP A 173 -7.31 1.56 1.66
N PRO A 174 -7.66 1.05 2.86
CA PRO A 174 -7.30 1.71 4.11
C PRO A 174 -5.80 1.97 4.30
N VAL A 175 -4.93 1.08 3.81
CA VAL A 175 -3.47 1.25 3.88
C VAL A 175 -3.01 2.42 3.01
N THR A 176 -3.53 2.51 1.78
CA THR A 176 -3.19 3.60 0.86
C THR A 176 -3.79 4.93 1.30
N ASP A 177 -4.99 4.92 1.88
CA ASP A 177 -5.62 6.10 2.50
C ASP A 177 -4.80 6.60 3.69
N TYR A 178 -4.32 5.70 4.54
CA TYR A 178 -3.45 6.02 5.67
C TYR A 178 -2.14 6.67 5.21
N LEU A 179 -1.48 6.12 4.19
CA LEU A 179 -0.25 6.69 3.65
C LEU A 179 -0.49 8.09 3.06
N ALA A 180 -1.57 8.25 2.29
CA ALA A 180 -1.96 9.56 1.77
C ALA A 180 -2.30 10.55 2.90
N MET A 181 -2.99 10.09 3.95
CA MET A 181 -3.28 10.89 5.13
C MET A 181 -2.00 11.40 5.76
N LEU A 182 -1.02 10.53 5.97
CA LEU A 182 0.27 10.93 6.52
C LEU A 182 0.96 11.95 5.60
N LYS A 183 1.09 11.66 4.30
CA LYS A 183 1.75 12.57 3.35
C LYS A 183 1.18 14.00 3.39
N TYR A 184 -0.13 14.14 3.45
CA TYR A 184 -0.80 15.45 3.31
C TYR A 184 -1.23 16.10 4.63
N GLN A 185 -1.16 15.39 5.76
CA GLN A 185 -1.60 15.92 7.05
C GLN A 185 -0.50 15.88 8.13
N TRP A 186 0.56 15.08 7.97
CA TRP A 186 1.68 15.03 8.91
C TRP A 186 2.70 16.15 8.65
N PRO A 187 3.32 16.74 9.70
CA PRO A 187 2.95 16.65 11.11
C PRO A 187 1.79 17.61 11.47
N ALA A 188 1.50 18.59 10.62
CA ALA A 188 0.71 19.79 10.94
C ALA A 188 -0.65 19.53 11.61
N LYS A 189 -1.37 18.47 11.20
CA LYS A 189 -2.69 18.12 11.76
C LYS A 189 -2.67 16.90 12.67
N LEU A 190 -1.57 16.14 12.67
CA LEU A 190 -1.52 14.79 13.23
C LEU A 190 -0.54 14.64 14.39
N ALA A 191 0.38 15.57 14.61
CA ALA A 191 1.44 15.42 15.62
C ALA A 191 0.94 15.35 17.08
N THR A 192 -0.29 15.81 17.37
CA THR A 192 -0.84 15.80 18.74
C THR A 192 -1.16 14.41 19.26
N LYS A 193 -1.38 13.43 18.36
CA LYS A 193 -1.54 12.02 18.70
C LYS A 193 -0.83 11.18 17.64
N PRO A 194 0.16 10.33 17.98
CA PRO A 194 0.81 9.49 16.99
C PRO A 194 -0.20 8.45 16.45
N TYR A 195 -0.68 8.67 15.24
CA TYR A 195 -1.58 7.79 14.50
C TYR A 195 -0.79 6.61 13.93
N ARG A 196 -0.50 5.60 14.76
CA ARG A 196 0.33 4.44 14.37
C ARG A 196 -0.43 3.51 13.42
N PRO A 197 0.25 2.84 12.46
CA PRO A 197 -0.45 2.11 11.41
C PRO A 197 -1.40 1.03 11.95
N LEU A 198 -0.95 0.17 12.86
CA LEU A 198 -1.77 -0.93 13.36
C LEU A 198 -3.00 -0.47 14.15
N GLU A 199 -2.87 0.58 14.96
CA GLU A 199 -3.98 1.14 15.75
C GLU A 199 -5.03 1.75 14.82
N VAL A 200 -4.59 2.62 13.91
CA VAL A 200 -5.46 3.36 13.00
C VAL A 200 -6.16 2.45 12.01
N LEU A 201 -5.45 1.43 11.52
CA LEU A 201 -5.99 0.44 10.59
C LEU A 201 -6.79 -0.67 11.29
N GLY A 202 -6.98 -0.59 12.61
CA GLY A 202 -7.78 -1.55 13.39
C GLY A 202 -7.25 -2.98 13.32
N ILE A 203 -5.93 -3.16 13.23
CA ILE A 203 -5.31 -4.48 13.13
C ILE A 203 -5.21 -5.07 14.53
N PRO A 204 -5.79 -6.27 14.80
CA PRO A 204 -5.77 -6.85 16.12
C PRO A 204 -4.34 -7.17 16.56
N ALA A 205 -4.04 -6.98 17.85
CA ALA A 205 -2.71 -7.29 18.41
C ALA A 205 -2.34 -8.78 18.22
N SER A 206 -3.33 -9.66 18.21
CA SER A 206 -3.19 -11.11 17.96
C SER A 206 -2.98 -11.47 16.48
N ALA A 207 -2.95 -10.51 15.54
CA ALA A 207 -2.72 -10.80 14.12
C ALA A 207 -1.42 -11.60 13.87
N ARG A 208 -0.42 -11.46 14.75
CA ARG A 208 0.85 -12.20 14.70
C ARG A 208 0.74 -13.66 15.13
N GLU A 209 -0.29 -14.02 15.87
CA GLU A 209 -0.51 -15.37 16.37
C GLU A 209 -1.11 -16.28 15.29
N ASP A 210 -1.79 -15.69 14.30
CA ASP A 210 -2.25 -16.41 13.11
C ASP A 210 -1.06 -16.75 12.20
N SER A 211 -0.76 -18.05 12.10
CA SER A 211 0.35 -18.55 11.28
C SER A 211 0.25 -18.19 9.80
N HIS A 212 -0.96 -18.07 9.23
CA HIS A 212 -1.13 -17.71 7.83
C HIS A 212 -0.82 -16.23 7.62
N VAL A 213 -1.35 -15.36 8.49
CA VAL A 213 -1.03 -13.93 8.49
C VAL A 213 0.46 -13.71 8.70
N TYR A 214 1.05 -14.39 9.68
CA TYR A 214 2.47 -14.26 9.98
C TYR A 214 3.36 -14.70 8.81
N ASN A 215 3.00 -15.78 8.10
CA ASN A 215 3.73 -16.21 6.90
C ASN A 215 3.66 -15.17 5.76
N VAL A 216 2.51 -14.53 5.54
CA VAL A 216 2.38 -13.45 4.56
C VAL A 216 3.20 -12.23 4.98
N PHE A 217 3.15 -11.87 6.26
CA PHE A 217 3.96 -10.79 6.84
C PHE A 217 5.46 -11.07 6.65
N GLN A 218 5.95 -12.26 6.99
CA GLN A 218 7.36 -12.62 6.86
C GLN A 218 7.84 -12.54 5.41
N ARG A 219 7.02 -13.00 4.45
CA ARG A 219 7.34 -12.87 3.03
C ARG A 219 7.37 -11.41 2.58
N ALA A 220 6.45 -10.57 3.05
CA ALA A 220 6.45 -9.14 2.70
C ALA A 220 7.64 -8.41 3.36
N PHE A 221 7.73 -8.50 4.68
CA PHE A 221 8.72 -7.80 5.49
C PHE A 221 10.15 -8.28 5.25
N GLY A 222 10.40 -9.58 5.45
CA GLY A 222 11.74 -10.15 5.41
C GLY A 222 12.40 -10.00 4.05
N THR A 223 11.66 -10.25 2.97
CA THR A 223 12.22 -10.17 1.61
C THR A 223 12.44 -8.73 1.15
N CYS A 224 11.65 -7.77 1.64
CA CYS A 224 11.93 -6.35 1.43
C CYS A 224 13.17 -5.89 2.21
N VAL A 225 13.32 -6.27 3.48
CA VAL A 225 14.52 -5.94 4.27
C VAL A 225 15.79 -6.45 3.57
N VAL A 226 15.74 -7.67 3.03
CA VAL A 226 16.83 -8.24 2.21
C VAL A 226 17.07 -7.42 0.94
N PHE A 227 16.02 -7.04 0.20
CA PHE A 227 16.16 -6.19 -0.99
C PHE A 227 16.81 -4.84 -0.66
N VAL A 228 16.31 -4.14 0.36
CA VAL A 228 16.86 -2.85 0.79
C VAL A 228 18.32 -3.00 1.20
N MET A 229 18.65 -4.02 2.00
CA MET A 229 20.03 -4.27 2.39
C MET A 229 20.94 -4.56 1.19
N ALA A 230 20.47 -5.35 0.22
CA ALA A 230 21.20 -5.63 -1.01
C ALA A 230 21.40 -4.36 -1.86
N HIS A 231 20.39 -3.48 -1.91
CA HIS A 231 20.46 -2.17 -2.57
C HIS A 231 21.54 -1.28 -1.91
N GLU A 232 21.54 -1.18 -0.59
CA GLU A 232 22.56 -0.40 0.13
C GLU A 232 23.97 -1.00 0.00
N LEU A 233 24.10 -2.32 -0.05
CA LEU A 233 25.37 -2.97 -0.40
C LEU A 233 25.81 -2.60 -1.81
N GLY A 234 24.89 -2.46 -2.76
CA GLY A 234 25.19 -1.98 -4.11
C GLY A 234 25.86 -0.61 -4.10
N HIS A 235 25.35 0.34 -3.32
CA HIS A 235 26.00 1.64 -3.13
C HIS A 235 27.41 1.52 -2.57
N LEU A 236 27.62 0.66 -1.57
CA LEU A 236 28.93 0.44 -0.96
C LEU A 236 29.91 -0.27 -1.91
N TYR A 237 29.42 -1.21 -2.74
CA TYR A 237 30.22 -1.98 -3.68
C TYR A 237 30.76 -1.10 -4.80
N TYR A 238 29.91 -0.27 -5.40
CA TYR A 238 30.30 0.64 -6.48
C TYR A 238 30.90 1.96 -6.01
N GLY A 239 31.00 2.18 -4.69
CA GLY A 239 31.55 3.40 -4.12
C GLY A 239 30.74 4.64 -4.52
N HIS A 240 29.41 4.52 -4.57
CA HIS A 240 28.53 5.63 -4.94
C HIS A 240 28.70 6.79 -3.95
N PRO A 241 28.97 8.01 -4.43
CA PRO A 241 29.09 9.18 -3.56
C PRO A 241 27.72 9.62 -3.02
N SER A 242 27.73 10.45 -1.98
CA SER A 242 26.51 11.06 -1.46
C SER A 242 25.82 11.95 -2.50
N TYR A 243 24.49 11.97 -2.53
CA TYR A 243 23.71 12.62 -3.59
C TYR A 243 23.87 14.14 -3.64
N ASP A 244 24.26 14.77 -2.52
CA ASP A 244 24.58 16.20 -2.45
C ASP A 244 25.84 16.59 -3.23
N THR A 245 26.64 15.60 -3.66
CA THR A 245 27.91 15.81 -4.38
C THR A 245 27.85 15.49 -5.87
N VAL A 246 26.71 14.98 -6.38
CA VAL A 246 26.57 14.56 -7.78
C VAL A 246 25.34 15.15 -8.46
N SER A 247 25.34 15.16 -9.79
CA SER A 247 24.18 15.61 -10.57
C SER A 247 23.01 14.62 -10.42
N ALA A 248 21.78 15.10 -10.65
CA ALA A 248 20.59 14.25 -10.61
C ALA A 248 20.64 13.08 -11.63
N GLU A 249 21.34 13.25 -12.74
CA GLU A 249 21.54 12.20 -13.74
C GLU A 249 22.46 11.10 -13.22
N VAL A 250 23.57 11.47 -12.58
CA VAL A 250 24.50 10.52 -11.95
C VAL A 250 23.84 9.83 -10.77
N ALA A 251 23.10 10.56 -9.93
CA ALA A 251 22.32 9.99 -8.84
C ALA A 251 21.35 8.90 -9.34
N ARG A 252 20.63 9.17 -10.44
CA ARG A 252 19.74 8.18 -11.07
C ARG A 252 20.51 6.97 -11.60
N ALA A 253 21.66 7.17 -12.25
CA ALA A 253 22.48 6.05 -12.72
C ALA A 253 22.99 5.18 -11.56
N ASN A 254 23.40 5.81 -10.45
CA ASN A 254 23.80 5.12 -9.22
C ASN A 254 22.64 4.30 -8.63
N GLU A 255 21.42 4.85 -8.58
CA GLU A 255 20.22 4.12 -8.14
C GLU A 255 19.95 2.90 -9.02
N GLU A 256 19.96 3.07 -10.34
CA GLU A 256 19.72 1.98 -11.29
C GLU A 256 20.79 0.88 -11.14
N GLN A 257 22.05 1.25 -10.93
CA GLN A 257 23.15 0.30 -10.72
C GLN A 257 23.02 -0.44 -9.38
N ALA A 258 22.63 0.24 -8.30
CA ALA A 258 22.35 -0.38 -7.01
C ALA A 258 21.12 -1.32 -7.06
N ASP A 259 20.06 -0.93 -7.78
CA ASP A 259 18.89 -1.79 -8.01
C ASP A 259 19.27 -3.07 -8.76
N GLN A 260 20.10 -2.99 -9.80
CA GLN A 260 20.55 -4.17 -10.55
C GLN A 260 21.37 -5.12 -9.66
N PHE A 261 22.25 -4.57 -8.83
CA PHE A 261 23.01 -5.36 -7.85
C PHE A 261 22.08 -6.06 -6.86
N ALA A 262 21.10 -5.35 -6.32
CA ALA A 262 20.10 -5.90 -5.42
C ALA A 262 19.31 -7.02 -6.09
N LEU A 263 18.85 -6.81 -7.34
CA LEU A 263 18.09 -7.79 -8.09
C LEU A 263 18.90 -9.05 -8.41
N GLU A 264 20.20 -8.93 -8.64
CA GLU A 264 21.07 -10.08 -8.83
C GLU A 264 21.20 -10.91 -7.54
N ILE A 265 21.36 -10.26 -6.39
CA ILE A 265 21.34 -10.95 -5.09
C ILE A 265 19.98 -11.63 -4.86
N MET A 266 18.88 -10.92 -5.08
CA MET A 266 17.52 -11.45 -4.94
C MET A 266 17.26 -12.64 -5.87
N ARG A 267 17.83 -12.62 -7.09
CA ARG A 267 17.81 -13.74 -8.03
C ARG A 267 18.58 -14.96 -7.51
N ARG A 268 19.77 -14.76 -6.93
CA ARG A 268 20.57 -15.84 -6.30
C ARG A 268 19.92 -16.41 -5.03
N ILE A 269 19.10 -15.61 -4.34
CA ILE A 269 18.25 -16.05 -3.23
C ILE A 269 17.03 -16.83 -3.76
N GLY A 270 16.46 -16.37 -4.88
CA GLY A 270 15.23 -16.91 -5.46
C GLY A 270 13.97 -16.31 -4.83
N GLU A 271 13.99 -15.03 -4.43
CA GLU A 271 12.83 -14.36 -3.82
C GLU A 271 12.77 -12.86 -4.14
N ALA A 272 11.58 -12.28 -4.30
CA ALA A 272 11.36 -10.86 -4.62
C ALA A 272 10.01 -10.28 -4.14
N LEU A 273 9.25 -11.01 -3.30
CA LEU A 273 7.84 -10.70 -3.04
C LEU A 273 7.56 -9.44 -2.21
N GLY A 274 8.54 -8.93 -1.47
CA GLY A 274 8.38 -7.75 -0.61
C GLY A 274 8.42 -6.42 -1.37
N MET A 275 8.95 -6.41 -2.60
CA MET A 275 9.15 -5.19 -3.38
C MET A 275 7.85 -4.43 -3.68
N PRO A 276 6.73 -5.06 -4.09
CA PRO A 276 5.50 -4.33 -4.41
C PRO A 276 4.97 -3.50 -3.24
N LEU A 277 4.96 -4.05 -2.02
CA LEU A 277 4.51 -3.29 -0.85
C LEU A 277 5.47 -2.13 -0.55
N PHE A 278 6.78 -2.36 -0.63
CA PHE A 278 7.79 -1.33 -0.40
C PHE A 278 7.64 -0.16 -1.37
N PHE A 279 7.59 -0.43 -2.67
CA PHE A 279 7.42 0.62 -3.68
C PHE A 279 6.02 1.24 -3.66
N THR A 280 4.99 0.52 -3.23
CA THR A 280 3.68 1.11 -2.97
C THR A 280 3.79 2.16 -1.87
N ILE A 281 4.44 1.85 -0.75
CA ILE A 281 4.60 2.79 0.37
C ILE A 281 5.37 4.03 -0.08
N LEU A 282 6.52 3.85 -0.73
CA LEU A 282 7.31 4.98 -1.22
C LEU A 282 6.52 5.82 -2.23
N ALA A 283 5.85 5.20 -3.21
CA ALA A 283 5.05 5.93 -4.20
C ALA A 283 3.90 6.76 -3.58
N HIS A 284 3.41 6.39 -2.40
CA HIS A 284 2.37 7.16 -1.68
C HIS A 284 2.92 8.26 -0.78
N LEU A 285 4.20 8.18 -0.38
CA LEU A 285 4.84 9.15 0.51
C LEU A 285 5.71 10.16 -0.24
N GLU A 286 6.27 9.76 -1.39
CA GLU A 286 7.15 10.60 -2.19
C GLU A 286 6.42 11.83 -2.75
N PRO A 287 7.11 12.97 -2.86
CA PRO A 287 6.57 14.18 -3.49
C PRO A 287 6.16 13.91 -4.95
N TYR A 288 5.02 14.45 -5.33
CA TYR A 288 4.52 14.44 -6.69
C TYR A 288 4.64 15.83 -7.32
N SER A 289 4.73 15.92 -8.65
CA SER A 289 4.94 17.18 -9.38
C SER A 289 3.90 18.29 -9.12
N GLY A 290 2.70 17.92 -8.66
CA GLY A 290 1.66 18.86 -8.24
C GLY A 290 1.75 19.29 -6.77
N ASP A 291 2.63 18.68 -5.97
CA ASP A 291 2.82 19.04 -4.57
C ASP A 291 3.67 20.31 -4.45
N VAL A 292 3.33 21.15 -3.47
CA VAL A 292 4.13 22.33 -3.13
C VAL A 292 5.54 21.89 -2.70
N GLY A 293 6.57 22.57 -3.20
CA GLY A 293 7.96 22.24 -2.88
C GLY A 293 8.50 20.98 -3.58
N TYR A 294 7.78 20.42 -4.57
CA TYR A 294 8.21 19.21 -5.28
C TYR A 294 9.67 19.22 -5.74
N LEU A 295 10.13 20.29 -6.40
CA LEU A 295 11.50 20.37 -6.91
C LEU A 295 12.55 20.37 -5.79
N GLU A 296 12.27 21.07 -4.69
CA GLU A 296 13.15 21.13 -3.51
C GLU A 296 13.19 19.77 -2.79
N ASN A 297 12.03 19.15 -2.56
CA ASN A 297 11.94 17.86 -1.91
C ASN A 297 12.60 16.76 -2.76
N ARG A 298 12.42 16.82 -4.09
CA ARG A 298 13.08 15.89 -5.02
C ARG A 298 14.60 16.05 -5.00
N ALA A 299 15.11 17.28 -4.88
CA ALA A 299 16.54 17.53 -4.80
C ALA A 299 17.17 17.03 -3.47
N ARG A 300 16.37 16.87 -2.42
CA ARG A 300 16.80 16.38 -1.10
C ARG A 300 16.58 14.88 -0.88
N SER A 301 15.81 14.21 -1.75
CA SER A 301 15.55 12.77 -1.62
C SER A 301 16.83 12.00 -1.94
N THR A 302 17.22 11.11 -1.03
CA THR A 302 18.40 10.25 -1.20
C THR A 302 18.13 9.14 -2.21
N HIS A 303 16.95 8.53 -2.17
CA HIS A 303 16.57 7.48 -3.12
C HIS A 303 15.30 7.88 -3.88
N PRO A 304 15.36 8.82 -4.84
CA PRO A 304 14.16 9.26 -5.56
C PRO A 304 13.46 8.09 -6.25
N VAL A 305 12.24 7.79 -5.83
CA VAL A 305 11.42 6.79 -6.50
C VAL A 305 10.78 7.42 -7.72
N THR A 306 11.19 6.94 -8.90
CA THR A 306 10.62 7.36 -10.17
C THR A 306 9.97 6.17 -10.85
N ALA A 307 8.94 6.44 -11.66
CA ALA A 307 8.29 5.39 -12.45
C ALA A 307 9.24 4.73 -13.44
N GLY A 308 10.20 5.48 -14.01
CA GLY A 308 11.27 4.93 -14.83
C GLY A 308 12.09 3.85 -14.10
N ARG A 309 12.51 4.15 -12.87
CA ARG A 309 13.24 3.22 -11.98
C ARG A 309 12.40 1.98 -11.66
N ILE A 310 11.15 2.16 -11.23
CA ILE A 310 10.24 1.03 -10.92
C ILE A 310 10.03 0.13 -12.14
N ARG A 311 9.82 0.70 -13.34
CA ARG A 311 9.69 -0.09 -14.58
C ARG A 311 10.98 -0.83 -14.94
N ALA A 312 12.14 -0.25 -14.68
CA ALA A 312 13.42 -0.93 -14.90
C ALA A 312 13.53 -2.18 -14.03
N ILE A 313 13.15 -2.08 -12.75
CA ILE A 313 13.06 -3.21 -11.82
C ILE A 313 12.03 -4.25 -12.32
N ALA A 314 10.84 -3.81 -12.71
CA ALA A 314 9.78 -4.70 -13.22
C ALA A 314 10.26 -5.52 -14.43
N ARG A 315 10.85 -4.86 -15.43
CA ARG A 315 11.40 -5.53 -16.63
C ARG A 315 12.51 -6.51 -16.29
N ALA A 316 13.40 -6.15 -15.35
CA ALA A 316 14.48 -7.03 -14.93
C ALA A 316 13.95 -8.31 -14.26
N LEU A 317 12.94 -8.19 -13.38
CA LEU A 317 12.26 -9.32 -12.76
C LEU A 317 11.52 -10.20 -13.78
N GLU A 318 10.82 -9.60 -14.74
CA GLU A 318 10.13 -10.34 -15.79
C GLU A 318 11.12 -11.17 -16.63
N LYS A 319 12.18 -10.52 -17.11
CA LYS A 319 13.25 -11.14 -17.92
C LYS A 319 13.95 -12.28 -17.19
N SER A 320 14.13 -12.18 -15.87
CA SER A 320 14.85 -13.16 -15.06
C SER A 320 13.94 -14.12 -14.30
N SER A 321 12.62 -14.07 -14.52
CA SER A 321 11.64 -14.81 -13.71
C SER A 321 11.86 -16.33 -13.62
N GLU A 322 12.42 -16.95 -14.65
CA GLU A 322 12.79 -18.37 -14.65
C GLU A 322 13.99 -18.68 -13.74
N ASP A 323 14.92 -17.75 -13.56
CA ASP A 323 16.10 -17.95 -12.71
C ASP A 323 15.75 -18.01 -11.23
N TYR A 324 14.76 -17.23 -10.81
CA TYR A 324 14.19 -17.26 -9.46
C TYR A 324 13.54 -18.61 -9.12
N SER A 325 13.28 -19.43 -10.14
CA SER A 325 12.55 -20.69 -9.99
C SER A 325 13.44 -21.92 -9.81
N ARG A 326 14.76 -21.78 -10.02
CA ARG A 326 15.73 -22.89 -10.06
C ARG A 326 15.89 -23.64 -8.73
N THR A 327 15.48 -23.05 -7.61
CA THR A 327 15.67 -23.61 -6.25
C THR A 327 14.37 -24.09 -5.60
N GLY A 328 13.22 -23.95 -6.28
CA GLY A 328 11.90 -24.26 -5.72
C GLY A 328 11.33 -25.62 -6.12
N ALA A 329 10.52 -26.23 -5.25
CA ALA A 329 9.80 -27.48 -5.52
C ALA A 329 8.77 -27.36 -6.67
N ASN A 330 8.39 -26.14 -7.05
CA ASN A 330 7.52 -25.87 -8.20
C ASN A 330 8.03 -24.63 -8.98
N PRO A 331 8.96 -24.85 -9.93
CA PRO A 331 9.58 -23.76 -10.68
C PRO A 331 8.57 -22.91 -11.48
N ALA A 332 7.62 -23.55 -12.15
CA ALA A 332 6.61 -22.85 -12.95
C ALA A 332 5.77 -21.88 -12.10
N ARG A 333 5.34 -22.32 -10.90
CA ARG A 333 4.62 -21.47 -9.95
C ARG A 333 5.49 -20.29 -9.49
N LYS A 334 6.75 -20.55 -9.16
CA LYS A 334 7.66 -19.49 -8.68
C LYS A 334 7.94 -18.44 -9.77
N SER A 335 8.17 -18.86 -11.01
CA SER A 335 8.30 -17.94 -12.16
C SER A 335 7.03 -17.10 -12.35
N LEU A 336 5.85 -17.70 -12.23
CA LEU A 336 4.59 -16.95 -12.27
C LEU A 336 4.46 -15.94 -11.12
N GLU A 337 4.85 -16.32 -9.89
CA GLU A 337 4.87 -15.41 -8.75
C GLU A 337 5.77 -14.19 -9.01
N ILE A 338 6.95 -14.38 -9.59
CA ILE A 338 7.87 -13.28 -9.94
C ILE A 338 7.32 -12.40 -11.06
N ARG A 339 6.71 -12.97 -12.10
CA ARG A 339 6.02 -12.18 -13.13
C ARG A 339 4.87 -11.35 -12.54
N ASN A 340 4.12 -11.89 -11.58
CA ASN A 340 3.09 -11.13 -10.88
C ASN A 340 3.66 -9.99 -10.04
N VAL A 341 4.89 -10.11 -9.50
CA VAL A 341 5.60 -9.00 -8.85
C VAL A 341 5.93 -7.91 -9.87
N ALA A 342 6.50 -8.29 -11.03
CA ALA A 342 6.80 -7.34 -12.11
C ALA A 342 5.55 -6.56 -12.56
N THR A 343 4.43 -7.25 -12.79
CA THR A 343 3.15 -6.61 -13.14
C THR A 343 2.67 -5.63 -12.07
N GLN A 344 2.81 -5.96 -10.78
CA GLN A 344 2.43 -5.04 -9.70
C GLN A 344 3.31 -3.79 -9.69
N LEU A 345 4.61 -3.94 -9.91
CA LEU A 345 5.54 -2.81 -10.01
C LEU A 345 5.20 -1.91 -11.20
N ASP A 346 4.86 -2.47 -12.36
CA ASP A 346 4.41 -1.67 -13.51
C ASP A 346 3.13 -0.88 -13.20
N VAL A 347 2.16 -1.48 -12.51
CA VAL A 347 0.95 -0.76 -12.06
C VAL A 347 1.31 0.40 -11.12
N ILE A 348 2.25 0.19 -10.19
CA ILE A 348 2.72 1.25 -9.29
C ILE A 348 3.38 2.38 -10.11
N ALA A 349 4.22 2.04 -11.09
CA ALA A 349 4.88 3.02 -11.94
C ALA A 349 3.89 3.84 -12.78
N VAL A 350 2.86 3.19 -13.34
CA VAL A 350 1.78 3.89 -14.07
C VAL A 350 1.04 4.85 -13.14
N ASN A 351 0.65 4.40 -11.95
CA ASN A 351 -0.06 5.23 -10.97
C ASN A 351 0.79 6.42 -10.47
N LEU A 352 2.12 6.26 -10.41
CA LEU A 352 3.04 7.31 -9.99
C LEU A 352 3.14 8.47 -11.00
N GLU A 353 3.03 8.17 -12.30
CA GLU A 353 3.04 9.17 -13.38
C GLU A 353 1.65 9.73 -13.73
N ASP A 354 0.58 9.00 -13.40
CA ASP A 354 -0.78 9.42 -13.71
C ASP A 354 -1.21 10.60 -12.82
N LYS A 355 -1.35 11.78 -13.44
CA LYS A 355 -1.75 13.01 -12.73
C LYS A 355 -3.10 12.91 -12.03
N GLY A 356 -4.06 12.21 -12.63
CA GLY A 356 -5.40 12.02 -12.06
C GLY A 356 -5.35 11.11 -10.84
N VAL A 357 -4.54 10.05 -10.87
CA VAL A 357 -4.31 9.18 -9.70
C VAL A 357 -3.59 9.93 -8.58
N GLN A 358 -2.63 10.79 -8.90
CA GLN A 358 -1.92 11.57 -7.88
C GLN A 358 -2.81 12.64 -7.23
N GLU A 359 -3.63 13.33 -8.03
CA GLU A 359 -4.62 14.26 -7.51
C GLU A 359 -5.68 13.54 -6.67
N LEU A 360 -6.10 12.34 -7.10
CA LEU A 360 -6.94 11.47 -6.31
C LEU A 360 -6.32 11.16 -4.94
N LEU A 361 -5.07 10.70 -4.91
CA LEU A 361 -4.36 10.39 -3.68
C LEU A 361 -4.28 11.61 -2.76
N ARG A 362 -4.06 12.80 -3.32
CA ARG A 362 -4.11 14.06 -2.57
C ARG A 362 -5.46 14.29 -1.90
N GLN A 363 -6.56 14.16 -2.63
CA GLN A 363 -7.90 14.34 -2.06
C GLN A 363 -8.23 13.28 -1.01
N LYS A 364 -7.86 12.02 -1.26
CA LYS A 364 -7.98 10.95 -0.26
C LYS A 364 -7.20 11.30 1.00
N GLY A 365 -5.95 11.72 0.86
CA GLY A 365 -5.10 12.12 1.99
C GLY A 365 -5.64 13.31 2.77
N LEU A 366 -6.13 14.36 2.09
CA LEU A 366 -6.70 15.54 2.75
C LEU A 366 -8.08 15.28 3.40
N SER A 367 -8.83 14.30 2.91
CA SER A 367 -10.15 13.94 3.43
C SER A 367 -10.14 12.81 4.45
N ALA A 368 -9.04 12.07 4.53
CA ALA A 368 -8.90 10.93 5.43
C ALA A 368 -9.01 11.37 6.90
N GLN A 369 -9.80 10.59 7.65
CA GLN A 369 -9.95 10.71 9.10
C GLN A 369 -9.47 9.39 9.72
N PRO A 370 -8.61 9.43 10.75
CA PRO A 370 -8.07 8.22 11.38
C PRO A 370 -9.14 7.21 11.78
N GLU A 371 -10.30 7.67 12.26
CA GLU A 371 -11.41 6.85 12.71
C GLU A 371 -12.15 6.14 11.56
N LEU A 372 -11.86 6.51 10.30
CA LEU A 372 -12.46 5.93 9.09
C LEU A 372 -11.52 4.97 8.35
N LEU A 373 -10.32 4.72 8.90
CA LEU A 373 -9.28 3.88 8.28
C LEU A 373 -9.30 2.43 8.76
N GLY A 374 -10.31 2.04 9.54
CA GLY A 374 -10.47 0.64 9.96
C GLY A 374 -10.75 -0.33 8.79
N PRO A 375 -10.66 -1.64 9.03
CA PRO A 375 -10.87 -2.66 8.02
C PRO A 375 -12.26 -2.58 7.38
N ARG A 376 -12.33 -2.78 6.06
CA ARG A 376 -13.59 -2.75 5.30
C ARG A 376 -13.49 -3.58 4.02
N ARG A 377 -14.60 -4.12 3.51
CA ARG A 377 -14.61 -4.81 2.21
C ARG A 377 -14.51 -3.79 1.07
N PRO A 378 -14.15 -4.21 -0.15
CA PRO A 378 -14.15 -3.31 -1.30
C PRO A 378 -15.51 -2.62 -1.50
N GLY A 379 -15.50 -1.28 -1.54
CA GLY A 379 -16.72 -0.46 -1.69
C GLY A 379 -17.42 -0.07 -0.39
N GLU A 380 -17.09 -0.69 0.74
CA GLU A 380 -17.68 -0.35 2.04
C GLU A 380 -17.02 0.89 2.67
N ILE A 381 -17.79 1.61 3.48
CA ILE A 381 -17.32 2.60 4.45
C ILE A 381 -16.85 1.83 5.70
N SER A 382 -15.84 2.36 6.40
CA SER A 382 -15.36 1.73 7.65
C SER A 382 -16.50 1.60 8.67
N SER A 383 -16.63 0.42 9.29
CA SER A 383 -17.68 0.11 10.26
C SER A 383 -17.66 1.01 11.49
N MET A 384 -16.50 1.62 11.83
CA MET A 384 -16.40 2.59 12.93
C MET A 384 -17.17 3.91 12.66
N ALA A 385 -17.44 4.21 11.38
CA ALA A 385 -18.24 5.38 10.96
C ALA A 385 -19.75 5.14 11.04
N ALA A 386 -20.15 3.87 10.86
CA ALA A 386 -21.52 3.42 10.91
C ALA A 386 -21.95 3.33 12.38
N GLY A 387 -22.14 4.49 13.02
CA GLY A 387 -22.84 4.55 14.31
C GLY A 387 -24.14 3.74 14.25
N GLU A 388 -24.54 3.18 15.39
CA GLU A 388 -25.67 2.24 15.51
C GLU A 388 -26.83 2.61 14.57
N SER A 389 -27.13 1.70 13.65
CA SER A 389 -28.30 1.78 12.78
C SER A 389 -29.55 1.77 13.65
N THR A 390 -30.07 2.95 13.99
CA THR A 390 -31.41 3.07 14.57
C THR A 390 -32.40 2.61 13.52
N ASP A 391 -33.21 1.58 13.82
CA ASP A 391 -34.36 1.10 13.02
C ASP A 391 -35.39 2.22 12.87
N SER A 392 -35.08 3.20 12.02
CA SER A 392 -36.02 4.24 11.65
C SER A 392 -36.33 4.04 10.18
N HIS A 393 -37.58 3.67 9.86
CA HIS A 393 -38.14 3.72 8.50
C HIS A 393 -38.34 5.16 8.01
N VAL A 394 -37.56 6.10 8.54
CA VAL A 394 -37.58 7.50 8.16
C VAL A 394 -36.82 7.63 6.85
N LEU A 395 -37.45 8.25 5.84
CA LEU A 395 -36.82 8.54 4.56
C LEU A 395 -35.47 9.24 4.77
N PHE A 396 -34.47 8.86 3.97
CA PHE A 396 -33.12 9.42 3.98
C PHE A 396 -32.39 9.30 5.32
N THR A 397 -32.60 8.18 6.02
CA THR A 397 -31.89 7.82 7.25
C THR A 397 -31.38 6.40 7.14
N GLY A 398 -30.19 6.09 7.63
CA GLY A 398 -29.63 4.74 7.66
C GLY A 398 -28.55 4.50 6.61
N ALA A 399 -28.11 3.24 6.51
CA ALA A 399 -27.09 2.79 5.57
C ALA A 399 -27.71 2.20 4.30
N TYR A 400 -27.12 2.56 3.17
CA TYR A 400 -27.53 2.17 1.83
C TYR A 400 -26.32 1.64 1.06
N GLN A 401 -26.52 0.62 0.25
CA GLN A 401 -25.51 0.03 -0.61
C GLN A 401 -26.03 -0.11 -2.05
N GLY A 402 -25.16 0.02 -3.04
CA GLY A 402 -25.53 -0.20 -4.43
C GLY A 402 -24.50 0.34 -5.39
N ASP A 403 -24.97 0.86 -6.53
CA ASP A 403 -24.14 1.30 -7.63
C ASP A 403 -24.01 2.83 -7.63
N TRP A 404 -22.76 3.27 -7.58
CA TRP A 404 -22.35 4.60 -8.00
C TRP A 404 -21.96 4.53 -9.47
N ILE A 405 -22.66 5.29 -10.31
CA ILE A 405 -22.47 5.25 -11.76
C ILE A 405 -21.96 6.61 -12.22
N ASP A 406 -20.84 6.64 -12.93
CA ASP A 406 -20.31 7.88 -13.52
C ASP A 406 -21.02 8.28 -14.83
N ALA A 407 -20.67 9.45 -15.37
CA ALA A 407 -21.22 9.97 -16.62
C ALA A 407 -20.92 9.09 -17.84
N LYS A 408 -19.93 8.19 -17.75
CA LYS A 408 -19.54 7.25 -18.80
C LYS A 408 -20.24 5.90 -18.64
N GLY A 409 -21.04 5.72 -17.60
CA GLY A 409 -21.72 4.46 -17.28
C GLY A 409 -20.86 3.46 -16.52
N THR A 410 -19.69 3.86 -16.01
CA THR A 410 -18.88 3.01 -15.14
C THR A 410 -19.61 2.81 -13.81
N SER A 411 -19.95 1.57 -13.48
CA SER A 411 -20.56 1.22 -12.20
C SER A 411 -19.49 0.80 -11.19
N LEU A 412 -19.53 1.41 -10.01
CA LEU A 412 -18.70 1.06 -8.86
C LEU A 412 -19.60 0.73 -7.66
N PRO A 413 -19.30 -0.31 -6.88
CA PRO A 413 -20.01 -0.54 -5.63
C PRO A 413 -19.77 0.65 -4.70
N GLY A 414 -20.85 1.17 -4.13
CA GLY A 414 -20.82 2.26 -3.18
C GLY A 414 -21.75 2.05 -2.00
N GLU A 415 -21.37 2.64 -0.89
CA GLU A 415 -22.14 2.70 0.35
C GLU A 415 -22.40 4.17 0.70
N LEU A 416 -23.60 4.47 1.18
CA LEU A 416 -24.06 5.78 1.59
C LEU A 416 -24.71 5.66 2.97
N ILE A 417 -24.23 6.44 3.93
CA ILE A 417 -24.79 6.52 5.28
C ILE A 417 -25.42 7.90 5.43
N LEU A 418 -26.71 7.95 5.78
CA LEU A 418 -27.48 9.17 5.99
C LEU A 418 -27.97 9.28 7.43
N LYS A 419 -27.90 10.49 7.98
CA LYS A 419 -28.45 10.88 9.29
C LYS A 419 -29.36 12.09 9.10
N ARG A 420 -30.65 11.90 9.38
CA ARG A 420 -31.67 12.94 9.26
C ARG A 420 -31.97 13.58 10.61
N GLN A 421 -32.15 14.90 10.60
CA GLN A 421 -32.61 15.72 11.73
C GLN A 421 -33.63 16.73 11.20
N GLY A 422 -34.92 16.43 11.33
CA GLY A 422 -35.99 17.22 10.72
C GLY A 422 -35.94 17.16 9.19
N GLU A 423 -35.83 18.30 8.53
CA GLU A 423 -35.65 18.41 7.07
C GLU A 423 -34.18 18.31 6.65
N ASN A 424 -33.24 18.45 7.59
CA ASN A 424 -31.82 18.41 7.29
C ASN A 424 -31.31 16.98 7.27
N VAL A 425 -30.46 16.66 6.29
CA VAL A 425 -29.78 15.39 6.18
C VAL A 425 -28.28 15.62 6.10
N THR A 426 -27.53 14.91 6.91
CA THR A 426 -26.08 14.79 6.77
C THR A 426 -25.73 13.37 6.37
N GLY A 427 -24.59 13.18 5.72
CA GLY A 427 -24.19 11.83 5.37
C GLY A 427 -22.76 11.74 4.89
N THR A 428 -22.37 10.50 4.65
CA THR A 428 -21.09 10.14 4.05
C THR A 428 -21.30 9.02 3.05
N TYR A 429 -20.63 9.08 1.91
CA TYR A 429 -20.59 7.96 0.97
C TYR A 429 -19.16 7.58 0.58
N SER A 430 -18.99 6.34 0.17
CA SER A 430 -17.80 5.86 -0.52
C SER A 430 -18.22 5.05 -1.74
N PHE A 431 -17.46 5.17 -2.82
CA PHE A 431 -17.50 4.26 -3.98
C PHE A 431 -16.15 3.55 -4.10
N GLY A 432 -15.55 3.32 -2.92
CA GLY A 432 -14.22 2.76 -2.68
C GLY A 432 -13.05 3.74 -2.87
N VAL A 433 -13.30 4.96 -3.34
CA VAL A 433 -12.22 5.89 -3.75
C VAL A 433 -11.92 6.94 -2.66
N GLY A 434 -12.25 6.63 -1.40
CA GLY A 434 -12.20 7.57 -0.28
C GLY A 434 -13.61 7.89 0.24
N THR A 435 -13.70 8.82 1.19
CA THR A 435 -14.97 9.20 1.83
C THR A 435 -15.39 10.58 1.37
N VAL A 436 -16.64 10.69 0.90
CA VAL A 436 -17.27 11.94 0.52
C VAL A 436 -18.29 12.32 1.58
N THR A 437 -18.31 13.59 1.97
CA THR A 437 -19.30 14.13 2.90
C THR A 437 -20.48 14.74 2.14
N LEU A 438 -21.66 14.66 2.74
CA LEU A 438 -22.92 15.13 2.17
C LEU A 438 -23.69 15.95 3.21
N LYS A 439 -24.28 17.06 2.77
CA LYS A 439 -25.26 17.85 3.53
C LYS A 439 -26.40 18.26 2.60
N GLY A 440 -27.64 18.02 3.00
CA GLY A 440 -28.81 18.30 2.18
C GLY A 440 -30.06 18.62 2.97
N VAL A 441 -31.11 18.97 2.24
CA VAL A 441 -32.43 19.31 2.75
C VAL A 441 -33.46 18.49 1.98
N ILE A 442 -34.48 18.02 2.70
CA ILE A 442 -35.59 17.27 2.14
C ILE A 442 -36.67 18.25 1.70
N ASP A 443 -37.16 18.06 0.48
CA ASP A 443 -38.36 18.70 -0.04
C ASP A 443 -39.24 17.64 -0.70
N GLY A 444 -40.39 17.35 -0.07
CA GLY A 444 -41.24 16.22 -0.40
C GLY A 444 -40.51 14.88 -0.30
N GLU A 445 -40.47 14.13 -1.40
CA GLU A 445 -39.83 12.82 -1.50
C GLU A 445 -38.39 12.89 -2.03
N GLN A 446 -37.82 14.09 -2.11
CA GLN A 446 -36.49 14.32 -2.67
C GLN A 446 -35.55 14.88 -1.60
N LEU A 447 -34.33 14.37 -1.58
CA LEU A 447 -33.21 14.94 -0.86
C LEU A 447 -32.34 15.70 -1.86
N TYR A 448 -32.34 17.03 -1.73
CA TYR A 448 -31.41 17.91 -2.43
C TYR A 448 -30.15 18.06 -1.58
N TYR A 449 -29.00 17.71 -2.12
CA TYR A 449 -27.77 17.70 -1.33
C TYR A 449 -26.60 18.37 -2.04
N ASN A 450 -25.71 18.91 -1.22
CA ASN A 450 -24.36 19.27 -1.60
C ASN A 450 -23.42 18.17 -1.11
N TRP A 451 -22.48 17.76 -1.95
CA TRP A 451 -21.42 16.83 -1.58
C TRP A 451 -20.07 17.52 -1.65
N LYS A 452 -19.14 17.08 -0.79
CA LYS A 452 -17.76 17.59 -0.74
C LYS A 452 -16.78 16.46 -0.47
N TRP A 453 -15.73 16.40 -1.27
CA TRP A 453 -14.63 15.46 -1.14
C TRP A 453 -13.30 16.22 -1.09
N GLY A 454 -12.57 16.04 0.01
CA GLY A 454 -11.38 16.84 0.29
C GLY A 454 -11.69 18.33 0.36
N THR A 455 -10.81 19.18 -0.16
CA THR A 455 -10.98 20.64 -0.14
C THR A 455 -11.59 21.20 -1.41
N ASP A 456 -11.29 20.56 -2.55
CA ASP A 456 -11.42 21.20 -3.86
C ASP A 456 -12.57 20.63 -4.69
N TYR A 457 -13.06 19.43 -4.35
CA TYR A 457 -14.14 18.78 -5.08
C TYR A 457 -15.45 18.93 -4.32
N PHE A 458 -16.43 19.51 -5.01
CA PHE A 458 -17.78 19.66 -4.50
C PHE A 458 -18.78 19.63 -5.65
N GLY A 459 -20.02 19.37 -5.30
CA GLY A 459 -21.11 19.40 -6.26
C GLY A 459 -22.46 19.28 -5.59
N LYS A 460 -23.48 19.08 -6.42
CA LYS A 460 -24.86 18.90 -5.96
C LYS A 460 -25.40 17.58 -6.46
N GLY A 461 -26.51 17.15 -5.87
CA GLY A 461 -27.26 16.03 -6.39
C GLY A 461 -28.66 15.99 -5.82
N VAL A 462 -29.43 15.03 -6.34
CA VAL A 462 -30.79 14.76 -5.90
C VAL A 462 -30.94 13.27 -5.70
N LEU A 463 -31.37 12.85 -4.52
CA LEU A 463 -31.81 11.47 -4.25
C LEU A 463 -33.33 11.45 -4.11
N ARG A 464 -33.96 10.40 -4.62
CA ARG A 464 -35.39 10.13 -4.51
C ARG A 464 -35.60 8.76 -3.92
N ALA A 465 -36.57 8.64 -3.03
CA ALA A 465 -37.02 7.35 -2.57
C ALA A 465 -37.79 6.66 -3.72
N ALA A 466 -37.38 5.46 -4.10
CA ALA A 466 -38.10 4.64 -5.09
C ALA A 466 -39.25 3.85 -4.44
N THR A 467 -39.28 3.76 -3.11
CA THR A 467 -40.37 3.16 -2.33
C THR A 467 -40.82 4.11 -1.22
N PRO A 468 -42.10 4.08 -0.78
CA PRO A 468 -42.58 4.95 0.30
C PRO A 468 -41.81 4.79 1.63
N ALA A 469 -41.26 3.58 1.88
CA ALA A 469 -40.44 3.30 3.05
C ALA A 469 -38.96 3.73 2.89
N GLY A 470 -38.57 4.21 1.70
CA GLY A 470 -37.19 4.60 1.42
C GLY A 470 -36.21 3.44 1.51
N GLU A 471 -36.66 2.24 1.15
CA GLU A 471 -35.81 1.03 1.06
C GLU A 471 -34.91 1.05 -0.16
N GLU A 472 -35.29 1.80 -1.19
CA GLU A 472 -34.48 2.01 -2.38
C GLU A 472 -34.38 3.50 -2.65
N LEU A 473 -33.16 3.97 -2.94
CA LEU A 473 -32.90 5.33 -3.37
C LEU A 473 -32.34 5.32 -4.78
N SER A 474 -32.77 6.27 -5.60
CA SER A 474 -32.17 6.53 -6.90
C SER A 474 -31.98 8.02 -7.09
N GLY A 475 -31.00 8.43 -7.87
CA GLY A 475 -30.73 9.85 -8.00
C GLY A 475 -29.62 10.21 -8.95
N THR A 476 -29.34 11.51 -8.99
CA THR A 476 -28.26 12.09 -9.77
C THR A 476 -27.24 12.75 -8.87
N TRP A 477 -26.04 12.89 -9.41
CA TRP A 477 -25.04 13.78 -8.88
C TRP A 477 -24.39 14.56 -10.03
N GLY A 478 -23.94 15.77 -9.72
CA GLY A 478 -23.33 16.72 -10.62
C GLY A 478 -22.17 17.43 -9.92
N TYR A 479 -21.32 18.10 -10.70
CA TYR A 479 -20.21 18.88 -10.17
C TYR A 479 -20.58 20.35 -9.97
N THR A 480 -19.87 21.02 -9.06
CA THR A 480 -19.99 22.46 -8.78
C THR A 480 -21.43 22.87 -8.41
N LYS A 481 -22.12 23.60 -9.29
CA LYS A 481 -23.50 24.05 -9.10
C LYS A 481 -24.52 23.12 -9.74
N ALA A 482 -24.09 22.18 -10.59
CA ALA A 482 -24.98 21.25 -11.26
C ALA A 482 -25.35 20.08 -10.33
N ASP A 483 -26.61 19.67 -10.38
CA ASP A 483 -27.17 18.53 -9.65
C ASP A 483 -27.26 17.25 -10.50
N LYS A 484 -26.85 17.34 -11.77
CA LYS A 484 -26.84 16.27 -12.77
C LYS A 484 -25.63 16.37 -13.70
N GLY A 485 -25.44 15.33 -14.52
CA GLY A 485 -24.42 15.29 -15.57
C GLY A 485 -23.09 14.67 -15.15
N ALA A 486 -22.87 14.43 -13.85
CA ALA A 486 -21.69 13.70 -13.39
C ALA A 486 -21.96 12.20 -13.21
N GLY A 487 -23.21 11.81 -12.92
CA GLY A 487 -23.59 10.41 -12.85
C GLY A 487 -24.92 10.16 -12.12
N THR A 488 -25.14 8.90 -11.74
CA THR A 488 -26.36 8.46 -11.04
C THR A 488 -26.06 7.53 -9.86
N TRP A 489 -27.03 7.41 -8.97
CA TRP A 489 -27.06 6.47 -7.86
C TRP A 489 -28.19 5.46 -8.04
N LYS A 490 -27.92 4.20 -7.71
CA LYS A 490 -28.92 3.16 -7.48
C LYS A 490 -28.57 2.44 -6.19
N LEU A 491 -29.38 2.65 -5.15
CA LEU A 491 -29.06 2.25 -3.79
C LEU A 491 -30.21 1.47 -3.18
N ARG A 492 -29.89 0.49 -2.34
CA ARG A 492 -30.82 -0.26 -1.51
C ARG A 492 -30.38 -0.17 -0.05
N ARG A 493 -31.32 -0.02 0.87
CA ARG A 493 -31.06 -0.03 2.30
C ARG A 493 -30.36 -1.33 2.68
N LYS A 494 -29.32 -1.24 3.51
CA LYS A 494 -28.60 -2.41 4.02
C LYS A 494 -29.51 -3.11 5.03
N GLY A 495 -29.99 -4.31 4.69
CA GLY A 495 -30.63 -5.21 5.65
C GLY A 495 -29.63 -5.64 6.71
N ARG A 496 -30.09 -5.85 7.94
CA ARG A 496 -29.24 -6.31 9.06
C ARG A 496 -28.57 -7.63 8.76
#